data_AF-A0A7J9WM78-F1
#
_entry.id   AF-A0A7J9WM78-F1
#
_cell.length_a   1.000
_cell.length_b   1.000
_cell.length_c   1.000
_cell.angle_alpha   90.00
_cell.angle_beta   90.00
_cell.angle_gamma   90.00
#
_symmetry.space_group_name_H-M   'P 1'
#
loop_
_entity.id
_entity.type
_entity.pdbx_description
1 polymer ?
#
loop_
_entity_poly.entity_id
_entity_poly.type
_entity_poly.pdbx_seq_one_letter_code
_entity_poly.pdbx_strand_id
1 'polypeptide(L)'
;AEDLAVGYIDNPELQDEILRAYLPLIQGKARVAHQEHCPIGELLGPDMESHFLEYKATLRTHADSGEVFRPLETASLKTIAAFFNSRTGGTLLMGVADDGTVAGLDSDYASLHKDGKDDRDLFQLHLVNVISQSMGAAAATNVAMYIHTVDGRDLCRVHVHPCGFPVDARVTVAKKEQFHKKDAFYVRVANATRELAAEERAKYIVDHWPSTAGKD
;
A
#
# COMPACT_ATOMS: atom_id res chain seq x y z
N ALA A 1 28.50 22.58 -10.89
CA ALA A 1 27.51 21.48 -10.84
C ALA A 1 27.97 20.32 -11.72
N GLU A 2 28.30 20.56 -13.00
CA GLU A 2 28.94 19.56 -13.87
C GLU A 2 30.30 19.07 -13.32
N ASP A 3 31.17 19.96 -12.85
CA ASP A 3 32.47 19.56 -12.23
C ASP A 3 32.33 18.67 -10.99
N LEU A 4 31.22 18.80 -10.24
CA LEU A 4 30.96 17.97 -9.06
C LEU A 4 30.52 16.56 -9.48
N ALA A 5 29.67 16.46 -10.51
CA ALA A 5 29.18 15.20 -11.06
C ALA A 5 30.31 14.39 -11.72
N VAL A 6 31.25 15.05 -12.41
CA VAL A 6 32.43 14.40 -13.01
C VAL A 6 33.40 13.91 -11.94
N GLY A 7 33.62 14.68 -10.87
CA GLY A 7 34.47 14.27 -9.73
C GLY A 7 33.95 13.05 -8.97
N TYR A 8 32.64 12.79 -9.00
CA TYR A 8 32.03 11.58 -8.42
C TYR A 8 32.12 10.35 -9.32
N ILE A 9 32.35 10.51 -10.64
CA ILE A 9 32.46 9.39 -11.57
C ILE A 9 33.90 8.86 -11.65
N ASP A 10 34.90 9.68 -11.38
CA ASP A 10 36.31 9.28 -11.52
C ASP A 10 37.02 9.00 -10.18
N ASN A 11 36.31 9.10 -9.06
CA ASN A 11 36.84 8.83 -7.72
C ASN A 11 36.14 7.63 -7.07
N PRO A 12 36.79 6.45 -7.03
CA PRO A 12 36.21 5.23 -6.44
C PRO A 12 35.78 5.34 -4.97
N GLU A 13 36.44 6.18 -4.17
CA GLU A 13 36.09 6.37 -2.76
C GLU A 13 34.81 7.22 -2.63
N LEU A 14 34.69 8.29 -3.41
CA LEU A 14 33.48 9.11 -3.43
C LEU A 14 32.29 8.35 -4.06
N GLN A 15 32.55 7.46 -5.02
CA GLN A 15 31.54 6.54 -5.56
C GLN A 15 30.98 5.62 -4.49
N ASP A 16 31.85 5.01 -3.68
CA ASP A 16 31.43 4.13 -2.59
C ASP A 16 30.63 4.89 -1.52
N GLU A 17 31.03 6.11 -1.18
CA GLU A 17 30.28 6.96 -0.24
C GLU A 17 28.87 7.30 -0.76
N ILE A 18 28.76 7.73 -2.02
CA ILE A 18 27.47 8.01 -2.66
C ILE A 18 26.63 6.74 -2.75
N LEU A 19 27.23 5.64 -3.21
CA LEU A 19 26.52 4.38 -3.33
C LEU A 19 25.98 3.96 -1.97
N ARG A 20 26.77 3.98 -0.90
CA ARG A 20 26.31 3.66 0.46
C ARG A 20 25.16 4.56 0.93
N ALA A 21 25.22 5.86 0.62
CA ALA A 21 24.17 6.80 1.00
C ALA A 21 22.82 6.50 0.31
N TYR A 22 22.85 6.12 -0.98
CA TYR A 22 21.62 5.91 -1.78
C TYR A 22 21.19 4.45 -1.91
N LEU A 23 22.08 3.49 -1.65
CA LEU A 23 21.82 2.07 -1.83
C LEU A 23 20.57 1.58 -1.07
N PRO A 24 20.29 1.99 0.19
CA PRO A 24 19.06 1.60 0.88
C PRO A 24 17.79 2.05 0.14
N LEU A 25 17.79 3.27 -0.41
CA LEU A 25 16.66 3.80 -1.19
C LEU A 25 16.50 3.02 -2.50
N ILE A 26 17.61 2.77 -3.21
CA ILE A 26 17.62 2.03 -4.48
C ILE A 26 17.14 0.59 -4.25
N GLN A 27 17.64 -0.08 -3.22
CA GLN A 27 17.24 -1.45 -2.86
C GLN A 27 15.75 -1.51 -2.48
N GLY A 28 15.25 -0.54 -1.71
CA GLY A 28 13.84 -0.45 -1.36
C GLY A 28 12.95 -0.31 -2.61
N LYS A 29 13.30 0.61 -3.52
CA LYS A 29 12.58 0.79 -4.79
C LYS A 29 12.64 -0.44 -5.68
N ALA A 30 13.83 -1.05 -5.83
CA ALA A 30 14.02 -2.27 -6.62
C ALA A 30 13.20 -3.45 -6.06
N ARG A 31 13.14 -3.58 -4.73
CA ARG A 31 12.35 -4.62 -4.07
C ARG A 31 10.85 -4.43 -4.33
N VAL A 32 10.32 -3.22 -4.16
CA VAL A 32 8.91 -2.92 -4.43
C VAL A 32 8.59 -3.15 -5.91
N ALA A 33 9.43 -2.68 -6.83
CA ALA A 33 9.25 -2.93 -8.26
C ALA A 33 9.26 -4.44 -8.62
N HIS A 34 10.11 -5.24 -7.98
CA HIS A 34 10.10 -6.70 -8.15
C HIS A 34 8.78 -7.31 -7.67
N GLN A 35 8.24 -6.86 -6.53
CA GLN A 35 6.98 -7.37 -5.98
C GLN A 35 5.79 -7.18 -6.93
N GLU A 36 5.78 -6.14 -7.76
CA GLU A 36 4.70 -5.91 -8.72
C GLU A 36 4.58 -7.04 -9.75
N HIS A 37 5.71 -7.58 -10.21
CA HIS A 37 5.77 -8.47 -11.37
C HIS A 37 6.26 -9.89 -11.08
N CYS A 38 6.86 -10.14 -9.91
CA CYS A 38 7.33 -11.46 -9.54
C CYS A 38 6.18 -12.48 -9.47
N PRO A 39 6.46 -13.78 -9.69
CA PRO A 39 5.50 -14.86 -9.44
C PRO A 39 4.86 -14.72 -8.05
N ILE A 40 3.55 -14.92 -7.95
CA ILE A 40 2.84 -14.67 -6.70
C ILE A 40 3.33 -15.51 -5.52
N GLY A 41 3.79 -16.73 -5.78
CA GLY A 41 4.38 -17.62 -4.77
C GLY A 41 5.63 -17.06 -4.09
N GLU A 42 6.38 -16.14 -4.73
CA GLU A 42 7.53 -15.49 -4.09
C GLU A 42 7.12 -14.49 -3.00
N LEU A 43 5.85 -14.08 -2.98
CA LEU A 43 5.30 -13.14 -2.00
C LEU A 43 4.46 -13.82 -0.94
N LEU A 44 4.49 -15.16 -0.82
CA LEU A 44 3.68 -15.93 0.13
C LEU A 44 4.58 -16.67 1.12
N GLY A 45 4.23 -16.60 2.40
CA GLY A 45 4.93 -17.31 3.47
C GLY A 45 4.87 -16.56 4.81
N PRO A 46 5.17 -17.25 5.92
CA PRO A 46 4.99 -16.70 7.27
C PRO A 46 5.90 -15.51 7.59
N ASP A 47 7.05 -15.39 6.92
CA ASP A 47 8.08 -14.37 7.20
C ASP A 47 8.20 -13.31 6.08
N MET A 48 7.19 -13.22 5.21
CA MET A 48 7.23 -12.37 4.03
C MET A 48 6.69 -10.95 4.26
N GLU A 49 5.82 -10.76 5.26
CA GLU A 49 5.37 -9.42 5.66
C GLU A 49 6.55 -8.54 6.05
N SER A 50 6.52 -7.29 5.59
CA SER A 50 7.63 -6.37 5.75
C SER A 50 7.17 -4.92 5.68
N HIS A 51 8.12 -3.99 5.68
CA HIS A 51 7.81 -2.58 5.44
C HIS A 51 7.13 -2.36 4.08
N PHE A 52 7.33 -3.26 3.11
CA PHE A 52 6.87 -3.16 1.73
C PHE A 52 5.76 -4.14 1.36
N LEU A 53 5.49 -5.16 2.17
CA LEU A 53 4.50 -6.21 1.90
C LEU A 53 3.61 -6.39 3.12
N GLU A 54 2.29 -6.36 2.93
CA GLU A 54 1.30 -6.56 3.98
C GLU A 54 0.22 -7.53 3.50
N TYR A 55 -0.29 -8.37 4.39
CA TYR A 55 -1.37 -9.31 4.14
C TYR A 55 -2.68 -8.87 4.77
N LYS A 56 -3.79 -9.23 4.11
CA LYS A 56 -5.15 -9.14 4.64
C LYS A 56 -5.93 -10.35 4.17
N ALA A 57 -6.53 -11.09 5.11
CA ALA A 57 -7.30 -12.28 4.77
C ALA A 57 -8.52 -11.93 3.90
N THR A 58 -9.18 -10.82 4.18
CA THR A 58 -10.37 -10.33 3.47
C THR A 58 -10.34 -8.80 3.36
N LEU A 59 -11.18 -8.25 2.49
CA LEU A 59 -11.41 -6.81 2.38
C LEU A 59 -12.49 -6.32 3.35
N ARG A 60 -13.63 -7.03 3.40
CA ARG A 60 -14.85 -6.51 4.06
C ARG A 60 -15.73 -7.57 4.71
N THR A 61 -15.23 -8.78 4.85
CA THR A 61 -15.95 -9.90 5.45
C THR A 61 -15.17 -10.49 6.62
N HIS A 62 -15.85 -10.93 7.66
CA HIS A 62 -15.21 -11.69 8.73
C HIS A 62 -14.67 -13.01 8.17
N ALA A 63 -13.38 -13.31 8.39
CA ALA A 63 -12.74 -14.47 7.77
C ALA A 63 -13.31 -15.82 8.25
N ASP A 64 -13.85 -15.86 9.48
CA ASP A 64 -14.44 -17.03 10.10
C ASP A 64 -15.92 -17.24 9.72
N SER A 65 -16.71 -16.17 9.69
CA SER A 65 -18.16 -16.25 9.46
C SER A 65 -18.61 -15.90 8.03
N GLY A 66 -17.77 -15.22 7.26
CA GLY A 66 -18.12 -14.63 5.95
C GLY A 66 -19.05 -13.41 6.04
N GLU A 67 -19.42 -12.98 7.25
CA GLU A 67 -20.35 -11.85 7.44
C GLU A 67 -19.72 -10.54 6.99
N VAL A 68 -20.50 -9.72 6.26
CA VAL A 68 -20.06 -8.41 5.80
C VAL A 68 -19.90 -7.46 6.98
N PHE A 69 -18.66 -7.01 7.20
CA PHE A 69 -18.31 -6.00 8.18
C PHE A 69 -17.45 -4.92 7.53
N ARG A 70 -18.13 -3.93 6.94
CA ARG A 70 -17.49 -2.81 6.22
C ARG A 70 -16.36 -2.09 6.99
N PRO A 71 -16.38 -1.96 8.33
CA PRO A 71 -15.24 -1.40 9.04
C PRO A 71 -13.90 -2.11 8.80
N LEU A 72 -13.87 -3.37 8.36
CA LEU A 72 -12.63 -4.08 7.95
C LEU A 72 -11.89 -3.41 6.80
N GLU A 73 -12.61 -2.74 5.89
CA GLU A 73 -12.00 -1.99 4.77
C GLU A 73 -10.98 -0.96 5.29
N THR A 74 -11.16 -0.47 6.54
CA THR A 74 -10.25 0.47 7.19
C THR A 74 -8.82 -0.05 7.29
N ALA A 75 -8.61 -1.34 7.53
CA ALA A 75 -7.26 -1.88 7.66
C ALA A 75 -6.49 -1.81 6.34
N SER A 76 -7.16 -2.14 5.23
CA SER A 76 -6.64 -2.01 3.87
C SER A 76 -6.42 -0.55 3.50
N LEU A 77 -7.39 0.33 3.78
CA LEU A 77 -7.29 1.76 3.50
C LEU A 77 -6.10 2.43 4.22
N LYS A 78 -5.88 2.11 5.49
CA LYS A 78 -4.72 2.60 6.26
C LYS A 78 -3.40 2.17 5.63
N THR A 79 -3.32 0.92 5.20
CA THR A 79 -2.11 0.34 4.58
C THR A 79 -1.82 1.00 3.24
N ILE A 80 -2.85 1.14 2.39
CA ILE A 80 -2.73 1.80 1.08
C ILE A 80 -2.31 3.27 1.26
N ALA A 81 -2.93 4.00 2.20
CA ALA A 81 -2.54 5.38 2.52
C ALA A 81 -1.08 5.48 2.98
N ALA A 82 -0.64 4.54 3.82
CA ALA A 82 0.74 4.47 4.29
C ALA A 82 1.73 4.20 3.15
N PHE A 83 1.37 3.37 2.17
CA PHE A 83 2.18 3.15 0.96
C PHE A 83 2.18 4.35 0.04
N PHE A 84 1.04 5.00 -0.21
CA PHE A 84 0.99 6.26 -0.97
C PHE A 84 1.92 7.33 -0.40
N ASN A 85 1.96 7.44 0.93
CA ASN A 85 2.81 8.43 1.60
C ASN A 85 4.27 7.98 1.75
N SER A 86 4.63 6.74 1.40
CA SER A 86 6.00 6.21 1.56
C SER A 86 6.91 6.55 0.37
N ARG A 87 8.24 6.51 0.56
CA ARG A 87 9.20 6.88 -0.50
C ARG A 87 9.31 5.84 -1.62
N THR A 88 8.83 4.62 -1.36
CA THR A 88 9.01 3.44 -2.21
C THR A 88 7.71 2.87 -2.73
N GLY A 89 6.60 3.04 -1.99
CA GLY A 89 5.37 2.32 -2.21
C GLY A 89 5.37 0.99 -1.47
N GLY A 90 4.49 0.10 -1.88
CA GLY A 90 4.43 -1.26 -1.35
C GLY A 90 3.35 -2.11 -2.03
N THR A 91 3.22 -3.34 -1.56
CA THR A 91 2.27 -4.32 -2.05
C THR A 91 1.39 -4.80 -0.90
N LEU A 92 0.09 -4.82 -1.10
CA LEU A 92 -0.89 -5.43 -0.20
C LEU A 92 -1.47 -6.67 -0.88
N LEU A 93 -1.40 -7.83 -0.23
CA LEU A 93 -2.11 -9.03 -0.70
C LEU A 93 -3.41 -9.19 0.07
N MET A 94 -4.53 -9.20 -0.64
CA MET A 94 -5.85 -9.52 -0.10
C MET A 94 -6.22 -10.96 -0.46
N GLY A 95 -6.86 -11.69 0.46
CA GLY A 95 -7.08 -13.14 0.31
C GLY A 95 -5.93 -13.98 0.88
N VAL A 96 -5.09 -13.39 1.73
CA VAL A 96 -3.93 -14.04 2.36
C VAL A 96 -3.99 -13.84 3.86
N ALA A 97 -3.95 -14.93 4.64
CA ALA A 97 -3.95 -14.88 6.09
C ALA A 97 -2.60 -14.40 6.65
N ASP A 98 -2.58 -14.02 7.91
CA ASP A 98 -1.38 -13.49 8.59
C ASP A 98 -0.22 -14.50 8.66
N ASP A 99 -0.50 -15.80 8.50
CA ASP A 99 0.52 -16.86 8.39
C ASP A 99 1.06 -17.06 6.96
N GLY A 100 0.61 -16.24 6.01
CA GLY A 100 0.99 -16.30 4.59
C GLY A 100 0.24 -17.36 3.78
N THR A 101 -0.75 -18.05 4.37
CA THR A 101 -1.58 -19.01 3.64
C THR A 101 -2.65 -18.31 2.80
N VAL A 102 -3.00 -18.92 1.66
CA VAL A 102 -4.02 -18.38 0.76
C VAL A 102 -5.41 -18.67 1.32
N ALA A 103 -6.03 -17.65 1.88
CA ALA A 103 -7.39 -17.69 2.43
C ALA A 103 -8.45 -17.71 1.31
N GLY A 104 -8.21 -16.96 0.23
CA GLY A 104 -9.17 -16.78 -0.86
C GLY A 104 -10.02 -15.51 -0.71
N LEU A 105 -10.74 -15.14 -1.77
CA LEU A 105 -11.64 -13.96 -1.82
C LEU A 105 -13.12 -14.32 -1.93
N ASP A 106 -13.49 -15.59 -1.76
CA ASP A 106 -14.85 -16.10 -2.02
C ASP A 106 -15.93 -15.35 -1.21
N SER A 107 -15.67 -15.04 0.06
CA SER A 107 -16.59 -14.27 0.91
C SER A 107 -16.75 -12.82 0.44
N ASP A 108 -15.66 -12.19 0.02
CA ASP A 108 -15.71 -10.83 -0.53
C ASP A 108 -16.43 -10.80 -1.87
N TYR A 109 -16.20 -11.80 -2.75
CA TYR A 109 -16.93 -11.98 -4.01
C TYR A 109 -18.42 -12.17 -3.76
N ALA A 110 -18.81 -13.08 -2.88
CA ALA A 110 -20.21 -13.29 -2.51
C ALA A 110 -20.88 -12.01 -1.98
N SER A 111 -20.14 -11.16 -1.25
CA SER A 111 -20.66 -9.88 -0.72
C SER A 111 -20.92 -8.81 -1.79
N LEU A 112 -20.35 -8.98 -2.98
CA LEU A 112 -20.39 -8.04 -4.10
C LEU A 112 -21.14 -8.59 -5.32
N HIS A 113 -21.51 -9.86 -5.30
CA HIS A 113 -22.05 -10.60 -6.43
C HIS A 113 -23.24 -9.89 -7.09
N LYS A 114 -23.26 -9.95 -8.41
CA LYS A 114 -24.37 -9.45 -9.22
C LYS A 114 -24.55 -10.33 -10.45
N ASP A 115 -25.77 -10.85 -10.63
CA ASP A 115 -26.12 -11.71 -11.77
C ASP A 115 -25.64 -11.13 -13.11
N GLY A 116 -24.99 -11.98 -13.89
CA GLY A 116 -24.48 -11.63 -15.22
C GLY A 116 -23.22 -10.76 -15.23
N LYS A 117 -22.53 -10.61 -14.09
CA LYS A 117 -21.23 -9.94 -13.98
C LYS A 117 -20.16 -10.87 -13.43
N ASP A 118 -18.91 -10.59 -13.79
CA ASP A 118 -17.74 -11.28 -13.27
C ASP A 118 -17.37 -10.78 -11.86
N ASP A 119 -17.17 -11.70 -10.92
CA ASP A 119 -16.92 -11.37 -9.51
C ASP A 119 -15.54 -10.73 -9.29
N ARG A 120 -14.53 -11.09 -10.10
CA ARG A 120 -13.19 -10.50 -10.02
C ARG A 120 -13.23 -9.03 -10.42
N ASP A 121 -13.93 -8.73 -11.52
CA ASP A 121 -14.16 -7.35 -11.98
C ASP A 121 -14.93 -6.52 -10.95
N LEU A 122 -15.98 -7.09 -10.34
CA LEU A 122 -16.76 -6.44 -9.30
C LEU A 122 -15.92 -6.12 -8.06
N PHE A 123 -15.07 -7.05 -7.63
CA PHE A 123 -14.16 -6.85 -6.52
C PHE A 123 -13.16 -5.72 -6.78
N GLN A 124 -12.47 -5.75 -7.93
CA GLN A 124 -11.50 -4.71 -8.30
C GLN A 124 -12.17 -3.34 -8.42
N LEU A 125 -13.36 -3.27 -9.03
CA LEU A 125 -14.14 -2.04 -9.12
C LEU A 125 -14.56 -1.51 -7.73
N HIS A 126 -15.03 -2.39 -6.85
CA HIS A 126 -15.38 -2.01 -5.48
C HIS A 126 -14.17 -1.46 -4.73
N LEU A 127 -13.02 -2.14 -4.82
CA LEU A 127 -11.79 -1.72 -4.17
C LEU A 127 -11.32 -0.33 -4.64
N VAL A 128 -11.28 -0.08 -5.95
CA VAL A 128 -10.93 1.25 -6.50
C VAL A 128 -11.92 2.32 -6.06
N ASN A 129 -13.22 2.01 -5.98
CA ASN A 129 -14.22 2.94 -5.48
C ASN A 129 -14.00 3.29 -4.01
N VAL A 130 -13.72 2.29 -3.16
CA VAL A 130 -13.45 2.49 -1.73
C VAL A 130 -12.17 3.32 -1.53
N ILE A 131 -11.10 3.04 -2.28
CA ILE A 131 -9.87 3.83 -2.30
C ILE A 131 -10.16 5.28 -2.71
N SER A 132 -10.86 5.47 -3.83
CA SER A 132 -11.18 6.80 -4.38
C SER A 132 -12.06 7.63 -3.44
N GLN A 133 -13.03 7.01 -2.78
CA GLN A 133 -13.88 7.67 -1.78
C GLN A 133 -13.11 8.04 -0.50
N SER A 134 -12.07 7.28 -0.17
CA SER A 134 -11.27 7.49 1.03
C SER A 134 -10.17 8.54 0.84
N MET A 135 -9.49 8.52 -0.31
CA MET A 135 -8.22 9.22 -0.55
C MET A 135 -8.23 10.09 -1.82
N GLY A 136 -9.34 10.10 -2.57
CA GLY A 136 -9.49 10.86 -3.81
C GLY A 136 -9.03 10.09 -5.06
N ALA A 137 -9.61 10.45 -6.20
CA ALA A 137 -9.34 9.79 -7.48
C ALA A 137 -7.88 9.93 -7.93
N ALA A 138 -7.23 11.06 -7.64
CA ALA A 138 -5.82 11.28 -7.98
C ALA A 138 -4.86 10.33 -7.24
N ALA A 139 -5.16 9.98 -5.98
CA ALA A 139 -4.37 8.97 -5.27
C ALA A 139 -4.65 7.57 -5.85
N ALA A 140 -5.93 7.27 -6.12
CA ALA A 140 -6.36 5.98 -6.66
C ALA A 140 -5.71 5.59 -7.99
N THR A 141 -5.25 6.56 -8.81
CA THR A 141 -4.52 6.26 -10.06
C THR A 141 -3.15 5.61 -9.82
N ASN A 142 -2.62 5.67 -8.60
CA ASN A 142 -1.32 5.10 -8.22
C ASN A 142 -1.44 3.65 -7.70
N VAL A 143 -2.55 2.97 -8.00
CA VAL A 143 -2.80 1.58 -7.60
C VAL A 143 -2.95 0.71 -8.83
N ALA A 144 -2.16 -0.36 -8.88
CA ALA A 144 -2.33 -1.45 -9.84
C ALA A 144 -2.84 -2.70 -9.11
N MET A 145 -3.77 -3.43 -9.71
CA MET A 145 -4.39 -4.60 -9.09
C MET A 145 -4.32 -5.81 -10.02
N TYR A 146 -3.96 -6.96 -9.47
CA TYR A 146 -3.84 -8.21 -10.21
C TYR A 146 -4.49 -9.33 -9.41
N ILE A 147 -5.43 -10.05 -10.04
CA ILE A 147 -6.01 -11.26 -9.46
C ILE A 147 -5.12 -12.44 -9.83
N HIS A 148 -4.71 -13.20 -8.83
CA HIS A 148 -3.94 -14.43 -8.98
C HIS A 148 -4.71 -15.60 -8.38
N THR A 149 -4.59 -16.77 -8.99
CA THR A 149 -5.16 -18.01 -8.47
C THR A 149 -4.04 -18.92 -7.99
N VAL A 150 -4.11 -19.37 -6.73
CA VAL A 150 -3.19 -20.34 -6.13
C VAL A 150 -4.05 -21.45 -5.51
N ASP A 151 -3.80 -22.70 -5.90
CA ASP A 151 -4.55 -23.87 -5.43
C ASP A 151 -6.09 -23.72 -5.54
N GLY A 152 -6.53 -23.08 -6.63
CA GLY A 152 -7.96 -22.85 -6.92
C GLY A 152 -8.61 -21.71 -6.12
N ARG A 153 -7.83 -20.97 -5.31
CA ARG A 153 -8.30 -19.81 -4.55
C ARG A 153 -7.74 -18.53 -5.13
N ASP A 154 -8.59 -17.53 -5.29
CA ASP A 154 -8.19 -16.23 -5.78
C ASP A 154 -7.69 -15.33 -4.65
N LEU A 155 -6.62 -14.58 -4.94
CA LEU A 155 -6.12 -13.48 -4.12
C LEU A 155 -5.90 -12.25 -5.00
N CYS A 156 -5.93 -11.06 -4.41
CA CYS A 156 -5.68 -9.81 -5.11
C CYS A 156 -4.34 -9.21 -4.64
N ARG A 157 -3.40 -9.07 -5.58
CA ARG A 157 -2.21 -8.24 -5.40
C ARG A 157 -2.59 -6.79 -5.68
N VAL A 158 -2.48 -5.94 -4.68
CA VAL A 158 -2.69 -4.49 -4.76
C VAL A 158 -1.33 -3.81 -4.65
N HIS A 159 -0.76 -3.44 -5.79
CA HIS A 159 0.50 -2.72 -5.86
C HIS A 159 0.26 -1.22 -5.77
N VAL A 160 0.93 -0.53 -4.86
CA VAL A 160 0.70 0.88 -4.53
C VAL A 160 1.97 1.68 -4.76
N HIS A 161 1.95 2.55 -5.76
CA HIS A 161 3.05 3.49 -6.01
C HIS A 161 2.94 4.72 -5.09
N PRO A 162 4.07 5.35 -4.70
CA PRO A 162 4.05 6.63 -3.98
C PRO A 162 3.26 7.71 -4.72
N CYS A 163 2.49 8.48 -3.98
CA CYS A 163 1.89 9.71 -4.51
C CYS A 163 2.90 10.85 -4.51
N GLY A 164 2.81 11.72 -5.53
CA GLY A 164 3.59 12.96 -5.60
C GLY A 164 3.12 14.06 -4.64
N PHE A 165 2.17 13.76 -3.76
CA PHE A 165 1.56 14.67 -2.80
C PHE A 165 1.13 13.90 -1.54
N PRO A 166 0.99 14.58 -0.37
CA PRO A 166 0.52 13.94 0.85
C PRO A 166 -0.94 13.50 0.75
N VAL A 167 -1.22 12.28 1.18
CA VAL A 167 -2.56 11.65 1.14
C VAL A 167 -3.12 11.46 2.55
N ASP A 168 -4.23 12.13 2.85
CA ASP A 168 -5.08 11.80 3.99
C ASP A 168 -6.08 10.70 3.58
N ALA A 169 -6.39 9.79 4.49
CA ALA A 169 -7.40 8.74 4.28
C ALA A 169 -8.60 8.93 5.21
N ARG A 170 -9.80 8.94 4.62
CA ARG A 170 -11.06 8.84 5.35
C ARG A 170 -11.35 7.40 5.73
N VAL A 171 -11.25 7.08 7.01
CA VAL A 171 -11.42 5.72 7.55
C VAL A 171 -12.55 5.63 8.56
N THR A 172 -13.00 4.41 8.86
CA THR A 172 -14.00 4.14 9.90
C THR A 172 -13.30 3.73 11.20
N VAL A 173 -13.54 4.44 12.30
CA VAL A 173 -12.96 4.12 13.61
C VAL A 173 -14.04 3.85 14.66
N ALA A 174 -13.82 2.85 15.52
CA ALA A 174 -14.69 2.57 16.65
C ALA A 174 -14.35 3.51 17.82
N LYS A 175 -15.35 4.22 18.34
CA LYS A 175 -15.23 5.04 19.55
C LYS A 175 -16.52 4.91 20.36
N LYS A 176 -16.41 4.41 21.60
CA LYS A 176 -17.54 4.15 22.51
C LYS A 176 -18.65 3.32 21.83
N GLU A 177 -18.28 2.17 21.26
CA GLU A 177 -19.19 1.25 20.56
C GLU A 177 -19.92 1.82 19.34
N GLN A 178 -19.54 3.01 18.87
CA GLN A 178 -20.06 3.62 17.66
C GLN A 178 -18.96 3.78 16.61
N PHE A 179 -19.33 3.66 15.34
CA PHE A 179 -18.42 3.87 14.22
C PHE A 179 -18.51 5.31 13.73
N HIS A 180 -17.35 5.95 13.57
CA HIS A 180 -17.23 7.33 13.11
C HIS A 180 -16.28 7.40 11.92
N LYS A 181 -16.51 8.34 11.01
CA LYS A 181 -15.54 8.67 9.97
C LYS A 181 -14.48 9.60 10.53
N LYS A 182 -13.23 9.34 10.19
CA LYS A 182 -12.07 10.14 10.57
C LYS A 182 -11.14 10.27 9.37
N ASP A 183 -10.74 11.49 9.08
CA ASP A 183 -9.66 11.76 8.13
C ASP A 183 -8.33 11.75 8.90
N ALA A 184 -7.35 10.98 8.41
CA ALA A 184 -6.09 10.79 9.10
C ALA A 184 -4.93 10.52 8.12
N PHE A 185 -3.73 10.93 8.52
CA PHE A 185 -2.50 10.75 7.74
C PHE A 185 -1.75 9.52 8.23
N TYR A 186 -1.58 8.53 7.37
CA TYR A 186 -0.92 7.26 7.70
C TYR A 186 0.43 7.13 6.99
N VAL A 187 1.42 6.59 7.70
CA VAL A 187 2.75 6.28 7.17
C VAL A 187 3.20 4.89 7.62
N ARG A 188 4.14 4.29 6.91
CA ARG A 188 4.85 3.10 7.39
C ARG A 188 6.00 3.51 8.31
N VAL A 189 6.03 2.96 9.51
CA VAL A 189 7.16 3.05 10.46
C VAL A 189 7.63 1.63 10.71
N ALA A 190 8.76 1.25 10.10
CA ALA A 190 9.14 -0.16 9.96
C ALA A 190 7.94 -0.99 9.44
N ASN A 191 7.64 -2.15 10.00
CA ASN A 191 6.57 -3.02 9.50
C ASN A 191 5.16 -2.62 10.00
N ALA A 192 5.00 -1.42 10.58
CA ALA A 192 3.72 -1.00 11.15
C ALA A 192 3.17 0.26 10.46
N THR A 193 1.86 0.28 10.24
CA THR A 193 1.13 1.48 9.84
C THR A 193 0.85 2.37 11.05
N ARG A 194 1.27 3.64 11.00
CA ARG A 194 1.08 4.62 12.08
C ARG A 194 0.35 5.85 11.59
N GLU A 195 -0.55 6.34 12.42
CA GLU A 195 -1.15 7.67 12.24
C GLU A 195 -0.18 8.73 12.76
N LEU A 196 0.11 9.76 11.96
CA LEU A 196 0.89 10.91 12.44
C LEU A 196 -0.03 12.02 12.94
N ALA A 197 0.28 12.54 14.13
CA ALA A 197 -0.31 13.77 14.63
C ALA A 197 0.12 14.98 13.79
N ALA A 198 -0.60 16.09 13.90
CA ALA A 198 -0.39 17.26 13.04
C ALA A 198 1.06 17.78 13.00
N GLU A 199 1.75 17.81 14.15
CA GLU A 199 3.14 18.27 14.23
C GLU A 199 4.12 17.34 13.47
N GLU A 200 4.05 16.03 13.74
CA GLU A 200 4.90 15.04 13.06
C GLU A 200 4.55 14.91 11.58
N ARG A 201 3.27 15.06 11.23
CA ARG A 201 2.82 15.13 9.83
C ARG A 201 3.49 16.30 9.11
N ALA A 202 3.53 17.49 9.71
CA ALA A 202 4.15 18.66 9.09
C ALA A 202 5.65 18.44 8.83
N LYS A 203 6.37 17.87 9.79
CA LYS A 203 7.79 17.50 9.65
C LYS A 203 7.98 16.48 8.52
N TYR A 204 7.16 15.43 8.50
CA TYR A 204 7.18 14.39 7.48
C TYR A 204 6.95 14.96 6.07
N ILE A 205 5.95 15.83 5.92
CA ILE A 205 5.59 16.39 4.61
C ILE A 205 6.74 17.22 4.03
N VAL A 206 7.38 18.07 4.85
CA VAL A 206 8.51 18.91 4.42
C VAL A 206 9.71 18.07 4.00
N ASP A 207 10.02 16.99 4.74
CA ASP A 207 11.10 16.07 4.41
C ASP A 207 10.82 15.24 3.14
N HIS A 208 9.57 14.84 2.94
CA HIS A 208 9.18 13.92 1.87
C HIS A 208 8.89 14.63 0.54
N TRP A 209 8.10 15.69 0.58
CA TRP A 209 7.69 16.49 -0.59
C TRP A 209 8.25 17.91 -0.41
N PRO A 210 9.55 18.11 -0.62
CA PRO A 210 10.14 19.45 -0.53
C PRO A 210 9.42 20.35 -1.54
N SER A 211 8.83 21.42 -1.03
CA SER A 211 8.12 22.40 -1.84
C SER A 211 9.01 22.88 -2.97
N THR A 212 8.57 22.74 -4.23
CA THR A 212 9.21 23.38 -5.38
C THR A 212 8.87 24.88 -5.48
N ALA A 213 8.34 25.50 -4.41
CA ALA A 213 8.06 26.92 -4.38
C ALA A 213 9.36 27.73 -4.44
N GLY A 214 9.73 28.12 -5.66
CA GLY A 214 10.85 29.02 -5.89
C GLY A 214 11.39 29.00 -7.31
N LYS A 215 10.54 29.05 -8.34
CA LYS A 215 10.88 29.57 -9.69
C LYS A 215 9.61 30.03 -10.41
N ASP A 216 9.04 31.15 -9.96
CA ASP A 216 8.25 32.07 -10.78
C ASP A 216 8.64 33.49 -10.36
#